data_AF-A0A2N4YX29-F1
#
_entry.id   AF-A0A2N4YX29-F1
#
_cell.length_a   1.000
_cell.length_b   1.000
_cell.length_c   1.000
_cell.angle_alpha   90.00
_cell.angle_beta   90.00
_cell.angle_gamma   90.00
#
_symmetry.space_group_name_H-M   'P 1'
#
loop_
_entity.id
_entity.type
_entity.pdbx_description
1 polymer ?
#
loop_
_entity_poly.entity_id
_entity_poly.type
_entity_poly.pdbx_seq_one_letter_code
_entity_poly.pdbx_strand_id
1 'polypeptide(L)'
;MAGLPNSSNALQQWHHLFEAQGGQRTAEATQHLQQLLRLGLPTRKHEDWKYTPLDALLNDHFVADEGASLSAEQRDALALPLDAWRLVFIDGRYHPELSDDLAASGVEVSVDNQRQHLPDALHPEVFLHLTESLAQTVTSLRVPRNRRLDKPLLLMHITRGLAGDALNTAHYRHHLALESGAEATVVEHYLSLNEQPHFTGGRLTMTVADNAHLQHIK
;
A
#
# COMPACT_ATOMS: atom_id res chain seq x y z
N MET A 1 25.87 -5.86 24.40
CA MET A 1 25.11 -6.72 23.48
C MET A 1 23.78 -7.04 24.12
N ALA A 2 22.68 -6.51 23.59
CA ALA A 2 21.32 -6.85 23.98
C ALA A 2 20.48 -6.73 22.71
N GLY A 3 20.62 -7.71 21.81
CA GLY A 3 19.66 -7.90 20.73
C GLY A 3 18.42 -8.52 21.37
N LEU A 4 17.29 -7.83 21.29
CA LEU A 4 16.01 -8.39 21.73
C LEU A 4 15.72 -9.62 20.85
N PRO A 5 15.49 -10.81 21.42
CA PRO A 5 15.24 -12.03 20.65
C PRO A 5 13.95 -11.99 19.81
N ASN A 6 13.09 -10.98 20.01
CA ASN A 6 11.78 -10.90 19.38
C ASN A 6 11.79 -10.14 18.04
N SER A 7 12.70 -9.19 17.80
CA SER A 7 12.77 -8.50 16.51
C SER A 7 13.16 -9.44 15.37
N SER A 8 13.95 -10.50 15.63
CA SER A 8 14.20 -11.53 14.62
C SER A 8 12.95 -12.32 14.26
N ASN A 9 11.96 -12.42 15.16
CA ASN A 9 10.72 -13.16 14.90
C ASN A 9 9.85 -12.43 13.87
N ALA A 10 9.60 -11.12 14.05
CA ALA A 10 8.81 -10.35 13.08
C ALA A 10 9.40 -10.38 11.66
N LEU A 11 10.72 -10.21 11.52
CA LEU A 11 11.38 -10.32 10.21
C LEU A 11 11.24 -11.72 9.59
N GLN A 12 11.30 -12.78 10.41
CA GLN A 12 11.07 -14.16 9.95
C GLN A 12 9.62 -14.38 9.51
N GLN A 13 8.66 -13.82 10.25
CA GLN A 13 7.23 -13.89 9.88
C GLN A 13 6.97 -13.17 8.56
N TRP A 14 7.47 -11.95 8.36
CA TRP A 14 7.32 -11.24 7.10
C TRP A 14 8.04 -11.94 5.94
N HIS A 15 9.22 -12.52 6.19
CA HIS A 15 9.90 -13.36 5.20
C HIS A 15 9.05 -14.60 4.83
N HIS A 16 8.40 -15.24 5.81
CA HIS A 16 7.51 -16.36 5.54
C HIS A 16 6.28 -15.96 4.73
N LEU A 17 5.66 -14.81 5.06
CA LEU A 17 4.56 -14.25 4.29
C LEU A 17 4.99 -13.95 2.84
N PHE A 18 6.19 -13.42 2.64
CA PHE A 18 6.75 -13.20 1.31
C PHE A 18 6.93 -14.52 0.54
N GLU A 19 7.49 -15.56 1.17
CA GLU A 19 7.64 -16.88 0.53
C GLU A 19 6.29 -17.53 0.20
N ALA A 20 5.27 -17.31 1.03
CA ALA A 20 3.91 -17.82 0.80
C ALA A 20 3.25 -17.24 -0.47
N GLN A 21 3.68 -16.08 -0.97
CA GLN A 21 3.22 -15.50 -2.24
C GLN A 21 3.65 -16.32 -3.47
N GLY A 22 4.61 -17.24 -3.31
CA GLY A 22 4.96 -18.23 -4.33
C GLY A 22 5.35 -17.64 -5.69
N GLY A 23 4.59 -17.98 -6.74
CA GLY A 23 4.88 -17.62 -8.14
C GLY A 23 4.57 -16.17 -8.53
N GLN A 24 4.00 -15.38 -7.62
CA GLN A 24 3.69 -13.97 -7.87
C GLN A 24 4.88 -13.04 -7.58
N ARG A 25 5.99 -13.54 -7.04
CA ARG A 25 7.15 -12.71 -6.67
C ARG A 25 7.89 -12.15 -7.88
N THR A 26 8.29 -10.88 -7.77
CA THR A 26 9.12 -10.20 -8.77
C THR A 26 10.57 -10.06 -8.29
N ALA A 27 11.48 -9.76 -9.22
CA ALA A 27 12.88 -9.50 -8.89
C ALA A 27 13.01 -8.27 -7.98
N GLU A 28 12.22 -7.22 -8.25
CA GLU A 28 12.18 -5.97 -7.49
C GLU A 28 11.67 -6.21 -6.06
N ALA A 29 10.58 -6.97 -5.87
CA ALA A 29 10.08 -7.30 -4.55
C ALA A 29 11.09 -8.14 -3.73
N THR A 30 11.80 -9.05 -4.40
CA THR A 30 12.88 -9.84 -3.80
C THR A 30 14.06 -8.97 -3.38
N GLN A 31 14.45 -7.99 -4.20
CA GLN A 31 15.51 -7.04 -3.84
C GLN A 31 15.13 -6.22 -2.61
N HIS A 32 13.89 -5.75 -2.53
CA HIS A 32 13.40 -5.02 -1.36
C HIS A 32 13.38 -5.90 -0.11
N LEU A 33 12.97 -7.17 -0.20
CA LEU A 33 13.08 -8.11 0.92
C LEU A 33 14.54 -8.27 1.39
N GLN A 34 15.49 -8.40 0.47
CA GLN A 34 16.91 -8.51 0.83
C GLN A 34 17.42 -7.25 1.53
N GLN A 35 16.99 -6.06 1.09
CA GLN A 35 17.33 -4.80 1.78
C GLN A 35 16.69 -4.71 3.16
N LEU A 36 15.43 -5.12 3.31
CA LEU A 36 14.75 -5.23 4.60
C LEU A 36 15.55 -6.12 5.57
N LEU A 37 15.95 -7.31 5.14
CA LEU A 37 16.74 -8.24 5.96
C LEU A 37 18.13 -7.70 6.29
N ARG A 38 18.75 -6.98 5.36
CA ARG A 38 20.09 -6.38 5.54
C ARG A 38 20.07 -5.21 6.52
N LEU A 39 19.09 -4.33 6.40
CA LEU A 39 18.92 -3.18 7.31
C LEU A 39 18.48 -3.66 8.70
N GLY A 40 17.64 -4.69 8.73
CA GLY A 40 17.04 -5.20 9.95
C GLY A 40 16.02 -4.21 10.54
N LEU A 41 15.52 -4.55 11.72
CA LEU A 41 14.55 -3.71 12.42
C LEU A 41 15.24 -2.62 13.24
N PRO A 42 14.71 -1.39 13.21
CA PRO A 42 15.27 -0.32 13.99
C PRO A 42 14.95 -0.51 15.48
N THR A 43 15.80 0.07 16.32
CA THR A 43 15.59 0.12 17.77
C THR A 43 15.51 1.57 18.22
N ARG A 44 15.08 1.82 19.46
CA ARG A 44 15.03 3.16 20.06
C ARG A 44 16.39 3.88 20.14
N LYS A 45 17.49 3.19 19.82
CA LYS A 45 18.84 3.77 19.71
C LYS A 45 19.06 4.47 18.36
N HIS A 46 18.28 4.16 17.34
CA HIS A 46 18.32 4.88 16.07
C HIS A 46 17.56 6.20 16.23
N GLU A 47 18.13 7.27 15.68
CA GLU A 47 17.65 8.64 15.86
C GLU A 47 16.17 8.79 15.46
N ASP A 48 15.83 8.31 14.26
CA ASP A 48 14.47 8.38 13.71
C ASP A 48 13.43 7.56 14.50
N TRP A 49 13.87 6.63 15.34
CA TRP A 49 13.04 5.66 16.06
C TRP A 49 12.99 5.86 17.57
N LYS A 50 13.60 6.94 18.07
CA LYS A 50 13.65 7.24 19.51
C LYS A 50 12.25 7.39 20.14
N TYR A 51 11.32 7.98 19.37
CA TYR A 51 9.98 8.35 19.83
C TYR A 51 8.87 7.45 19.29
N THR A 52 9.18 6.49 18.42
CA THR A 52 8.20 5.58 17.79
C THR A 52 8.50 4.15 18.25
N PRO A 53 7.90 3.68 19.36
CA PRO A 53 8.13 2.34 19.86
C PRO A 53 7.53 1.30 18.92
N LEU A 54 8.34 0.32 18.49
CA LEU A 54 7.90 -0.79 17.65
C LEU A 54 7.63 -2.06 18.44
N ASP A 55 7.95 -2.09 19.73
CA ASP A 55 7.93 -3.31 20.54
C ASP A 55 6.56 -4.00 20.54
N ALA A 56 5.45 -3.24 20.55
CA ALA A 56 4.10 -3.80 20.49
C ALA A 56 3.87 -4.56 19.18
N LEU A 57 4.11 -3.89 18.04
CA LEU A 57 3.95 -4.46 16.71
C LEU A 57 4.85 -5.68 16.49
N LEU A 58 6.11 -5.61 16.90
CA LEU A 58 7.10 -6.66 16.61
C LEU A 58 6.90 -7.94 17.43
N ASN A 59 6.06 -7.90 18.46
CA ASN A 59 5.72 -9.06 19.28
C ASN A 59 4.46 -9.79 18.78
N ASP A 60 3.74 -9.23 17.81
CA ASP A 60 2.52 -9.83 17.27
C ASP A 60 2.82 -11.00 16.32
N HIS A 61 1.78 -11.83 16.11
CA HIS A 61 1.79 -12.87 15.10
C HIS A 61 1.11 -12.38 13.82
N PHE A 62 1.87 -12.18 12.75
CA PHE A 62 1.39 -11.65 11.48
C PHE A 62 0.80 -12.74 10.59
N VAL A 63 -0.37 -12.44 10.01
CA VAL A 63 -1.00 -13.24 8.96
C VAL A 63 -1.48 -12.32 7.83
N ALA A 64 -1.55 -12.81 6.60
CA ALA A 64 -2.12 -12.08 5.46
C ALA A 64 -3.38 -12.80 4.98
N ASP A 65 -4.51 -12.51 5.62
CA ASP A 65 -5.80 -13.10 5.28
C ASP A 65 -6.60 -12.16 4.36
N GLU A 66 -6.93 -12.66 3.18
CA GLU A 66 -7.60 -11.94 2.10
C GLU A 66 -9.09 -12.28 1.98
N GLY A 67 -9.67 -12.98 2.96
CA GLY A 67 -11.00 -13.55 2.88
C GLY A 67 -12.15 -12.56 3.11
N ALA A 68 -11.90 -11.25 3.13
CA ALA A 68 -12.97 -10.26 3.25
C ALA A 68 -13.66 -10.08 1.90
N SER A 69 -14.99 -10.14 1.92
CA SER A 69 -15.83 -9.72 0.81
C SER A 69 -16.84 -8.72 1.36
N LEU A 70 -17.07 -7.66 0.59
CA LEU A 70 -18.03 -6.62 0.92
C LEU A 70 -19.04 -6.50 -0.21
N SER A 71 -20.29 -6.25 0.15
CA SER A 71 -21.29 -5.82 -0.81
C SER A 71 -21.07 -4.34 -1.19
N ALA A 72 -21.65 -3.91 -2.31
CA ALA A 72 -21.59 -2.51 -2.73
C ALA A 72 -22.22 -1.58 -1.67
N GLU A 73 -23.28 -2.02 -1.00
CA GLU A 73 -23.95 -1.27 0.07
C GLU A 73 -23.04 -1.10 1.29
N GLN A 74 -22.30 -2.14 1.69
CA GLN A 74 -21.34 -2.05 2.79
C GLN A 74 -20.18 -1.12 2.45
N ARG A 75 -19.65 -1.20 1.22
CA ARG A 75 -18.63 -0.26 0.72
C ARG A 75 -19.15 1.18 0.79
N ASP A 76 -20.37 1.44 0.31
CA ASP A 76 -20.92 2.80 0.25
C ASP A 76 -21.23 3.37 1.64
N ALA A 77 -21.62 2.53 2.61
CA ALA A 77 -21.78 2.94 3.99
C ALA A 77 -20.47 3.42 4.65
N LEU A 78 -19.32 2.91 4.18
CA LEU A 78 -17.99 3.28 4.65
C LEU A 78 -17.34 4.40 3.82
N ALA A 79 -17.89 4.71 2.64
CA ALA A 79 -17.27 5.62 1.69
C ALA A 79 -17.41 7.08 2.14
N LEU A 80 -16.42 7.90 1.77
CA LEU A 80 -16.58 9.35 1.87
C LEU A 80 -17.72 9.80 0.93
N PRO A 81 -18.57 10.75 1.35
CA PRO A 81 -19.58 11.36 0.49
C PRO A 81 -18.91 12.34 -0.49
N LEU A 82 -18.08 11.80 -1.39
CA LEU A 82 -17.27 12.53 -2.35
C LEU A 82 -17.57 12.00 -3.76
N ASP A 83 -17.88 12.91 -4.68
CA ASP A 83 -18.01 12.56 -6.11
C ASP A 83 -16.60 12.38 -6.71
N ALA A 84 -16.17 11.13 -6.87
CA ALA A 84 -14.81 10.75 -7.23
C ALA A 84 -14.80 9.55 -8.20
N TRP A 85 -13.68 9.34 -8.88
CA TRP A 85 -13.35 8.09 -9.56
C TRP A 85 -12.72 7.14 -8.55
N ARG A 86 -13.47 6.12 -8.10
CA ARG A 86 -13.08 5.29 -6.96
C ARG A 86 -12.48 3.96 -7.37
N LEU A 87 -11.32 3.64 -6.82
CA LEU A 87 -10.70 2.31 -6.86
C LEU A 87 -10.71 1.73 -5.45
N VAL A 88 -11.24 0.51 -5.31
CA VAL A 88 -11.42 -0.15 -4.02
C VAL A 88 -10.42 -1.28 -3.84
N PHE A 89 -9.76 -1.25 -2.68
CA PHE A 89 -8.82 -2.27 -2.25
C PHE A 89 -9.22 -2.84 -0.90
N ILE A 90 -9.26 -4.17 -0.78
CA ILE A 90 -9.62 -4.86 0.47
C ILE A 90 -8.49 -5.83 0.81
N ASP A 91 -7.97 -5.75 2.04
CA ASP A 91 -6.91 -6.61 2.56
C ASP A 91 -5.73 -6.80 1.56
N GLY A 92 -5.26 -5.70 0.96
CA GLY A 92 -4.14 -5.67 0.03
C GLY A 92 -4.47 -5.99 -1.43
N ARG A 93 -5.73 -6.34 -1.76
CA ARG A 93 -6.16 -6.73 -3.11
C ARG A 93 -7.06 -5.69 -3.76
N TYR A 94 -6.97 -5.56 -5.08
CA TYR A 94 -7.89 -4.75 -5.87
C TYR A 94 -9.20 -5.48 -6.16
N HIS A 95 -10.34 -4.80 -5.99
CA HIS A 95 -11.68 -5.33 -6.26
C HIS A 95 -12.36 -4.58 -7.41
N PRO A 96 -12.29 -5.08 -8.65
CA PRO A 96 -12.85 -4.39 -9.82
C PRO A 96 -14.37 -4.24 -9.73
N GLU A 97 -15.10 -5.25 -9.23
CA GLU A 97 -16.55 -5.20 -9.03
C GLU A 97 -17.04 -4.16 -8.01
N LEU A 98 -16.14 -3.66 -7.16
CA LEU A 98 -16.44 -2.59 -6.20
C LEU A 98 -15.87 -1.23 -6.62
N SER A 99 -15.13 -1.18 -7.73
CA SER A 99 -14.48 0.01 -8.26
C SER A 99 -15.27 0.60 -9.42
N ASP A 100 -15.06 1.89 -9.69
CA ASP A 100 -15.65 2.57 -10.83
C ASP A 100 -14.88 2.24 -12.12
N ASP A 101 -15.56 2.29 -13.26
CA ASP A 101 -14.88 2.26 -14.56
C ASP A 101 -14.28 3.64 -14.87
N LEU A 102 -12.95 3.70 -14.90
CA LEU A 102 -12.19 4.93 -15.14
C LEU A 102 -12.06 5.27 -16.64
N ALA A 103 -12.60 4.48 -17.57
CA ALA A 103 -12.48 4.75 -19.02
C ALA A 103 -12.96 6.17 -19.40
N ALA A 104 -14.04 6.64 -18.79
CA ALA A 104 -14.57 7.99 -19.03
C ALA A 104 -13.70 9.12 -18.42
N SER A 105 -12.90 8.83 -17.40
CA SER A 105 -11.98 9.79 -16.78
C SER A 105 -10.82 10.17 -17.72
N GLY A 106 -10.45 9.27 -18.63
CA GLY A 106 -9.24 9.39 -19.46
C GLY A 106 -7.94 9.08 -18.70
N VAL A 107 -8.03 8.55 -17.49
CA VAL A 107 -6.90 7.98 -16.75
C VAL A 107 -6.66 6.57 -17.25
N GLU A 108 -5.42 6.25 -17.57
CA GLU A 108 -5.00 4.89 -17.86
C GLU A 108 -4.68 4.18 -16.55
N VAL A 109 -5.31 3.03 -16.32
CA VAL A 109 -5.16 2.25 -15.09
C VAL A 109 -4.71 0.84 -15.45
N SER A 110 -3.65 0.37 -14.81
CA SER A 110 -3.31 -1.05 -14.77
C SER A 110 -3.14 -1.51 -13.33
N VAL A 111 -3.63 -2.72 -13.03
CA VAL A 111 -3.40 -3.38 -11.75
C VAL A 111 -2.82 -4.74 -12.05
N ASP A 112 -1.52 -4.84 -11.89
CA ASP A 112 -0.72 -6.02 -12.20
C ASP A 112 0.46 -6.09 -11.21
N ASN A 113 1.42 -6.99 -11.42
CA ASN A 113 2.65 -7.00 -10.61
C ASN A 113 3.88 -6.61 -11.44
N GLN A 114 3.71 -5.79 -12.47
CA GLN A 114 4.82 -5.23 -13.23
C GLN A 114 5.40 -4.04 -12.48
N ARG A 115 6.68 -4.16 -12.13
CA ARG A 115 7.42 -3.14 -11.37
C ARG A 115 8.51 -2.46 -12.17
N GLN A 116 8.63 -2.86 -13.43
CA GLN A 116 9.53 -2.25 -14.39
C GLN A 116 9.12 -0.78 -14.56
N HIS A 117 10.09 0.13 -14.52
CA HIS A 117 9.90 1.59 -14.64
C HIS A 117 9.33 2.31 -13.42
N LEU A 118 9.14 1.64 -12.28
CA LEU A 118 8.88 2.36 -11.03
C LEU A 118 10.13 3.15 -10.61
N PRO A 119 9.98 4.39 -10.12
CA PRO A 119 11.11 5.20 -9.70
C PRO A 119 11.77 4.62 -8.45
N ASP A 120 13.09 4.81 -8.35
CA ASP A 120 13.84 4.47 -7.15
C ASP A 120 13.32 5.21 -5.91
N ALA A 121 13.51 4.60 -4.75
CA ALA A 121 13.19 5.24 -3.49
C ALA A 121 14.12 6.43 -3.23
N LEU A 122 13.55 7.62 -3.05
CA LEU A 122 14.31 8.83 -2.66
C LEU A 122 14.99 8.64 -1.30
N HIS A 123 14.27 8.05 -0.35
CA HIS A 123 14.75 7.76 1.01
C HIS A 123 14.41 6.30 1.36
N PRO A 124 15.34 5.36 1.13
CA PRO A 124 15.14 3.95 1.49
C PRO A 124 15.05 3.77 3.01
N GLU A 125 14.03 3.04 3.47
CA GLU A 125 13.85 2.69 4.89
C GLU A 125 13.13 1.33 5.05
N VAL A 126 13.10 0.83 6.28
CA VAL A 126 12.69 -0.54 6.61
C VAL A 126 11.25 -0.88 6.20
N PHE A 127 10.27 0.00 6.47
CA PHE A 127 8.86 -0.24 6.20
C PHE A 127 8.47 -0.02 4.73
N LEU A 128 9.25 0.80 4.01
CA LEU A 128 9.20 0.95 2.56
C LEU A 128 9.59 -0.37 1.92
N HIS A 129 10.72 -0.94 2.33
CA HIS A 129 11.16 -2.24 1.82
C HIS A 129 10.18 -3.36 2.18
N LEU A 130 9.61 -3.33 3.38
CA LEU A 130 8.56 -4.26 3.77
C LEU A 130 7.34 -4.15 2.84
N THR A 131 6.82 -2.93 2.64
CA THR A 131 5.65 -2.69 1.79
C THR A 131 5.92 -3.03 0.32
N GLU A 132 7.08 -2.67 -0.21
CA GLU A 132 7.47 -3.08 -1.57
C GLU A 132 7.61 -4.60 -1.67
N SER A 133 8.13 -5.29 -0.65
CA SER A 133 8.26 -6.76 -0.70
C SER A 133 6.91 -7.47 -0.63
N LEU A 134 5.99 -7.02 0.22
CA LEU A 134 4.74 -7.73 0.52
C LEU A 134 3.53 -7.30 -0.31
N ALA A 135 3.55 -6.14 -0.97
CA ALA A 135 2.45 -5.77 -1.86
C ALA A 135 2.30 -6.78 -3.00
N GLN A 136 1.09 -7.28 -3.26
CA GLN A 136 0.85 -8.31 -4.27
C GLN A 136 0.77 -7.75 -5.68
N THR A 137 0.19 -6.55 -5.81
CA THR A 137 0.03 -5.84 -7.06
C THR A 137 0.43 -4.38 -6.90
N VAL A 138 0.70 -3.74 -8.02
CA VAL A 138 0.92 -2.32 -8.16
C VAL A 138 -0.23 -1.74 -8.98
N THR A 139 -0.86 -0.68 -8.47
CA THR A 139 -1.80 0.11 -9.28
C THR A 139 -1.04 1.21 -9.99
N SER A 140 -0.88 1.09 -11.30
CA SER A 140 -0.27 2.13 -12.15
C SER A 140 -1.38 3.01 -12.71
N LEU A 141 -1.29 4.31 -12.42
CA LEU A 141 -2.21 5.35 -12.85
C LEU A 141 -1.44 6.34 -13.71
N ARG A 142 -1.88 6.58 -14.94
CA ARG A 142 -1.28 7.60 -15.81
C ARG A 142 -2.35 8.59 -16.23
N VAL A 143 -2.10 9.88 -15.96
CA VAL A 143 -2.91 11.00 -16.41
C VAL A 143 -2.23 11.61 -17.65
N PRO A 144 -2.84 11.49 -18.84
CA PRO A 144 -2.20 11.93 -20.09
C PRO A 144 -1.91 13.42 -20.16
N ARG A 145 -1.02 13.80 -21.09
CA ARG A 145 -0.62 15.20 -21.32
C ARG A 145 -1.82 16.14 -21.47
N ASN A 146 -1.77 17.29 -20.80
CA ASN A 146 -2.81 18.33 -20.81
C ASN A 146 -4.21 17.86 -20.36
N ARG A 147 -4.31 16.69 -19.70
CA ARG A 147 -5.58 16.18 -19.18
C ARG A 147 -5.80 16.73 -17.78
N ARG A 148 -6.92 17.42 -17.60
CA ARG A 148 -7.43 17.81 -16.29
C ARG A 148 -8.58 16.88 -15.91
N LEU A 149 -8.50 16.27 -14.73
CA LEU A 149 -9.57 15.43 -14.21
C LEU A 149 -10.67 16.30 -13.57
N ASP A 150 -11.91 16.06 -13.96
CA ASP A 150 -13.08 16.78 -13.44
C ASP A 150 -13.48 16.31 -12.02
N LYS A 151 -13.08 15.10 -11.65
CA LYS A 151 -13.30 14.47 -10.35
C LYS A 151 -11.98 13.93 -9.79
N PRO A 152 -11.78 13.94 -8.46
CA PRO A 152 -10.60 13.34 -7.85
C PRO A 152 -10.55 11.82 -8.07
N LEU A 153 -9.35 11.26 -8.09
CA LEU A 153 -9.12 9.82 -7.95
C LEU A 153 -9.16 9.45 -6.47
N LEU A 154 -10.02 8.52 -6.09
CA LEU A 154 -10.15 8.03 -4.72
C LEU A 154 -9.61 6.60 -4.63
N LEU A 155 -8.50 6.43 -3.92
CA LEU A 155 -7.94 5.12 -3.58
C LEU A 155 -8.48 4.73 -2.20
N MET A 156 -9.49 3.86 -2.18
CA MET A 156 -10.17 3.45 -0.96
C MET A 156 -9.60 2.11 -0.47
N HIS A 157 -8.92 2.12 0.67
CA HIS A 157 -8.31 0.96 1.29
C HIS A 157 -9.12 0.54 2.51
N ILE A 158 -9.61 -0.69 2.48
CA ILE A 158 -10.33 -1.29 3.61
C ILE A 158 -9.49 -2.46 4.11
N THR A 159 -9.09 -2.42 5.37
CA THR A 159 -8.36 -3.51 6.01
C THR A 159 -9.15 -4.02 7.20
N ARG A 160 -9.23 -5.34 7.39
CA ARG A 160 -9.87 -5.93 8.57
C ARG A 160 -8.84 -6.48 9.55
N GLY A 161 -9.15 -6.39 10.84
CA GLY A 161 -8.54 -7.29 11.82
C GLY A 161 -9.29 -8.63 11.86
N LEU A 162 -8.65 -9.63 12.47
CA LEU A 162 -9.19 -10.98 12.63
C LEU A 162 -9.60 -11.23 14.08
N ALA A 163 -10.47 -12.22 14.29
CA ALA A 163 -10.74 -12.70 15.64
C ALA A 163 -9.58 -13.57 16.13
N GLY A 164 -9.19 -13.39 17.40
CA GLY A 164 -8.08 -14.10 18.03
C GLY A 164 -6.82 -13.23 18.15
N ASP A 165 -5.68 -13.87 18.36
CA ASP A 165 -4.40 -13.19 18.69
C ASP A 165 -3.53 -12.90 17.45
N ALA A 166 -4.01 -13.20 16.24
CA ALA A 166 -3.29 -12.95 15.00
C ALA A 166 -3.57 -11.54 14.47
N LEU A 167 -2.52 -10.84 14.07
CA LEU A 167 -2.57 -9.52 13.48
C LEU A 167 -2.59 -9.63 11.95
N ASN A 168 -3.72 -9.27 11.33
CA ASN A 168 -3.80 -9.24 9.87
C ASN A 168 -2.90 -8.13 9.30
N THR A 169 -2.23 -8.39 8.19
CA THR A 169 -1.39 -7.40 7.51
C THR A 169 -1.74 -7.25 6.03
N ALA A 170 -1.84 -6.01 5.57
CA ALA A 170 -2.13 -5.67 4.18
C ALA A 170 -1.18 -4.57 3.68
N HIS A 171 -0.59 -4.78 2.50
CA HIS A 171 0.35 -3.85 1.88
C HIS A 171 -0.16 -3.37 0.52
N TYR A 172 -0.34 -2.05 0.40
CA TYR A 172 -0.88 -1.40 -0.79
C TYR A 172 0.21 -0.62 -1.52
N ARG A 173 0.32 -0.82 -2.83
CA ARG A 173 1.33 -0.16 -3.67
C ARG A 173 0.69 0.49 -4.89
N HIS A 174 0.90 1.79 -5.04
CA HIS A 174 0.35 2.57 -6.15
C HIS A 174 1.42 3.47 -6.76
N HIS A 175 1.35 3.69 -8.06
CA HIS A 175 2.17 4.66 -8.77
C HIS A 175 1.27 5.57 -9.61
N LEU A 176 1.44 6.88 -9.46
CA LEU A 176 0.74 7.89 -10.24
C LEU A 176 1.72 8.69 -11.09
N ALA A 177 1.53 8.70 -12.40
CA ALA A 177 2.29 9.50 -13.34
C ALA A 177 1.39 10.59 -13.95
N LEU A 178 1.70 11.86 -13.66
CA LEU A 178 1.12 13.02 -14.35
C LEU A 178 2.07 13.44 -15.47
N GLU A 179 1.59 13.37 -16.70
CA GLU A 179 2.32 13.89 -17.85
C GLU A 179 2.28 15.41 -17.93
N SER A 180 3.06 16.01 -18.83
CA SER A 180 3.19 17.46 -18.90
C SER A 180 1.83 18.16 -19.05
N GLY A 181 1.57 19.18 -18.24
CA GLY A 181 0.30 19.90 -18.24
C GLY A 181 -0.91 19.13 -17.69
N ALA A 182 -0.72 17.91 -17.17
CA ALA A 182 -1.81 17.16 -16.55
C ALA A 182 -2.19 17.74 -15.19
N GLU A 183 -3.48 17.67 -14.82
CA GLU A 183 -3.97 18.13 -13.53
C GLU A 183 -4.85 17.05 -12.89
N ALA A 184 -4.49 16.64 -11.67
CA ALA A 184 -5.25 15.64 -10.93
C ALA A 184 -5.24 15.91 -9.42
N THR A 185 -6.36 15.55 -8.79
CA THR A 185 -6.44 15.38 -7.33
C THR A 185 -6.52 13.89 -7.02
N VAL A 186 -5.73 13.43 -6.07
CA VAL A 186 -5.79 12.04 -5.57
C VAL A 186 -5.97 12.03 -4.07
N VAL A 187 -6.87 11.17 -3.62
CA VAL A 187 -7.25 10.98 -2.22
C VAL A 187 -6.95 9.52 -1.86
N GLU A 188 -6.07 9.30 -0.89
CA GLU A 188 -5.95 8.01 -0.22
C GLU A 188 -6.93 8.00 0.96
N HIS A 189 -7.71 6.93 1.09
CA HIS A 189 -8.68 6.79 2.18
C HIS A 189 -8.53 5.42 2.84
N TYR A 190 -7.92 5.40 4.03
CA TYR A 190 -7.68 4.19 4.80
C TYR A 190 -8.75 3.98 5.86
N LEU A 191 -9.38 2.81 5.84
CA LEU A 191 -10.49 2.42 6.70
C LEU A 191 -10.22 1.07 7.36
N SER A 192 -10.67 0.95 8.60
CA SER A 192 -10.78 -0.36 9.28
C SER A 192 -12.18 -0.91 9.08
N LEU A 193 -12.31 -2.16 8.62
CA LEU A 193 -13.62 -2.80 8.43
C LEU A 193 -14.32 -3.08 9.76
N ASN A 194 -13.55 -3.32 10.81
CA ASN A 194 -14.02 -3.64 12.15
C ASN A 194 -13.06 -3.05 13.21
N GLU A 195 -13.39 -3.22 14.49
CA GLU A 195 -12.59 -2.72 15.61
C GLU A 195 -11.37 -3.60 15.95
N GLN A 196 -11.17 -4.71 15.23
CA GLN A 196 -10.05 -5.60 15.49
C GLN A 196 -8.75 -5.00 14.92
N PRO A 197 -7.61 -5.17 15.62
CA PRO A 197 -6.35 -4.59 15.18
C PRO A 197 -5.86 -5.25 13.89
N HIS A 198 -5.18 -4.45 13.07
CA HIS A 198 -4.50 -4.88 11.85
C HIS A 198 -3.28 -3.99 11.60
N PHE A 199 -2.42 -4.41 10.69
CA PHE A 199 -1.24 -3.69 10.26
C PHE A 199 -1.33 -3.31 8.77
N THR A 200 -1.34 -2.02 8.49
CA THR A 200 -1.44 -1.49 7.12
C THR A 200 -0.09 -0.92 6.67
N GLY A 201 0.45 -1.43 5.56
CA GLY A 201 1.50 -0.77 4.80
C GLY A 201 0.94 -0.05 3.58
N GLY A 202 1.26 1.23 3.40
CA GLY A 202 0.80 2.01 2.25
C GLY A 202 1.95 2.74 1.58
N ARG A 203 2.12 2.54 0.26
CA ARG A 203 3.13 3.24 -0.54
C ARG A 203 2.54 3.76 -1.84
N LEU A 204 2.45 5.08 -1.93
CA LEU A 204 2.11 5.80 -3.17
C LEU A 204 3.35 6.55 -3.66
N THR A 205 3.80 6.28 -4.89
CA THR A 205 4.85 7.04 -5.56
C THR A 205 4.26 7.88 -6.68
N MET A 206 4.73 9.12 -6.84
CA MET A 206 4.14 10.07 -7.77
C MET A 206 5.22 10.73 -8.62
N THR A 207 5.02 10.75 -9.94
CA THR A 207 5.85 11.50 -10.90
C THR A 207 5.01 12.64 -11.45
N VAL A 208 5.49 13.88 -11.33
CA VAL A 208 4.81 15.08 -11.79
C VAL A 208 5.70 15.76 -12.83
N ALA A 209 5.29 15.69 -14.10
CA ALA A 209 6.06 16.25 -15.21
C ALA A 209 5.90 17.78 -15.36
N ASP A 210 6.60 18.37 -16.32
CA ASP A 210 6.60 19.81 -16.57
C ASP A 210 5.19 20.40 -16.69
N ASN A 211 4.93 21.46 -15.92
CA ASN A 211 3.65 22.18 -15.90
C ASN A 211 2.44 21.33 -15.46
N ALA A 212 2.65 20.13 -14.91
CA ALA A 212 1.57 19.36 -14.30
C ALA A 212 1.25 19.88 -12.89
N HIS A 213 0.00 19.71 -12.45
CA HIS A 213 -0.48 20.09 -11.13
C HIS A 213 -1.09 18.90 -10.39
N LEU A 214 -0.50 18.58 -9.24
CA LEU A 214 -0.96 17.49 -8.38
C LEU A 214 -1.46 18.04 -7.06
N GLN A 215 -2.66 17.62 -6.65
CA GLN A 215 -3.13 17.74 -5.28
C GLN A 215 -3.27 16.34 -4.67
N HIS A 216 -2.65 16.14 -3.51
CA HIS A 216 -2.68 14.87 -2.79
C HIS A 216 -3.28 15.06 -1.39
N ILE A 217 -4.19 14.17 -1.03
CA ILE A 217 -4.87 14.12 0.27
C ILE A 217 -4.77 12.68 0.77
N LYS A 218 -4.48 12.50 2.06
CA LYS A 218 -4.42 11.19 2.73
C LYS A 218 -5.05 11.29 4.11
#